data_AF-A0A1F2V3T3-F1
#
_entry.id   AF-A0A1F2V3T3-F1
#
_cell.length_a   1.000
_cell.length_b   1.000
_cell.length_c   1.000
_cell.angle_alpha   90.00
_cell.angle_beta   90.00
_cell.angle_gamma   90.00
#
_symmetry.space_group_name_H-M   'P 1'
#
loop_
_entity.id
_entity.type
_entity.pdbx_description
1 polymer ?
#
loop_
_entity_poly.entity_id
_entity_poly.type
_entity_poly.pdbx_seq_one_letter_code
_entity_poly.pdbx_strand_id
1 'polypeptide(L)'
;SKVRSARGLTGAEAAQEMLDCAGIADVKVVPTSGWLSDHYNPVNKTLALSESVYRSNSIAAIGVATHEAGHAIQHAQNYAPLWVRSTLVPTASIGSGVGYMVMMLGLVFASTNMVLAGAILFSAVLLFQIVTLPVEFNASSRAKVLVVEYGIISAQEREGMDRVLNAAALTYVAAAVSTLLTLLYFLMRSGLLGGGRRD
;
A
#
# COMPACT_ATOMS: atom_id res chain seq x y z
N SER A 1 -2.94 16.04 9.30
CA SER A 1 -2.22 17.26 9.73
C SER A 1 -2.89 18.47 9.09
N LYS A 2 -3.14 19.56 9.84
CA LYS A 2 -3.89 20.75 9.38
C LYS A 2 -2.99 21.85 8.79
N VAL A 3 -1.77 21.53 8.38
CA VAL A 3 -0.85 22.50 7.76
C VAL A 3 -1.27 22.69 6.31
N ARG A 4 -1.62 23.93 5.94
CA ARG A 4 -2.00 24.30 4.57
C ARG A 4 -0.77 24.47 3.69
N SER A 5 -0.90 24.18 2.41
CA SER A 5 0.12 24.51 1.42
C SER A 5 0.25 26.02 1.22
N ALA A 6 1.48 26.51 1.08
CA ALA A 6 1.82 27.88 0.74
C ALA A 6 1.27 28.29 -0.64
N ARG A 7 1.24 27.35 -1.60
CA ARG A 7 0.62 27.56 -2.92
C ARG A 7 -0.90 27.44 -2.90
N GLY A 8 -1.47 26.89 -1.83
CA GLY A 8 -2.92 26.71 -1.69
C GLY A 8 -3.52 25.63 -2.59
N LEU A 9 -2.70 24.84 -3.30
CA LEU A 9 -3.15 23.75 -4.17
C LEU A 9 -3.94 22.71 -3.37
N THR A 10 -5.03 22.25 -3.96
CA THR A 10 -5.78 21.08 -3.50
C THR A 10 -5.03 19.78 -3.85
N GLY A 11 -5.40 18.67 -3.22
CA GLY A 11 -4.86 17.36 -3.57
C GLY A 11 -5.06 17.01 -5.04
N ALA A 12 -6.23 17.34 -5.61
CA ALA A 12 -6.51 17.11 -7.02
C ALA A 12 -5.60 17.93 -7.94
N GLU A 13 -5.42 19.22 -7.66
CA GLU A 13 -4.55 20.11 -8.44
C GLU A 13 -3.08 19.67 -8.33
N ALA A 14 -2.62 19.30 -7.14
CA ALA A 14 -1.26 18.83 -6.93
C ALA A 14 -0.98 17.50 -7.66
N ALA A 15 -1.93 16.56 -7.65
CA ALA A 15 -1.81 15.32 -8.42
C ALA A 15 -1.79 15.59 -9.92
N GLN A 16 -2.69 16.45 -10.42
CA GLN A 16 -2.73 16.81 -11.83
C GLN A 16 -1.42 17.49 -12.27
N GLU A 17 -0.92 18.47 -11.51
CA GLU A 17 0.33 19.17 -11.80
C GLU A 17 1.53 18.21 -11.82
N MET A 18 1.58 17.24 -10.89
CA MET A 18 2.62 16.22 -10.87
C MET A 18 2.58 15.30 -12.10
N LEU A 19 1.38 14.93 -12.56
CA LEU A 19 1.20 14.13 -13.78
C LEU A 19 1.61 14.92 -15.03
N ASP A 20 1.19 16.18 -15.11
CA ASP A 20 1.50 17.08 -16.23
C ASP A 20 3.02 17.29 -16.34
N CYS A 21 3.69 17.57 -15.23
CA CYS A 21 5.16 17.71 -15.18
C CYS A 21 5.89 16.40 -15.51
N ALA A 22 5.28 15.24 -15.21
CA ALA A 22 5.81 13.93 -15.58
C ALA A 22 5.50 13.53 -17.04
N GLY A 23 4.78 14.36 -17.80
CA GLY A 23 4.41 14.10 -19.19
C GLY A 23 3.26 13.09 -19.35
N ILE A 24 2.43 12.91 -18.32
CA ILE A 24 1.33 11.93 -18.29
C ILE A 24 -0.01 12.66 -18.46
N ALA A 25 -0.56 12.62 -19.68
CA ALA A 25 -1.81 13.32 -20.02
C ALA A 25 -3.04 12.41 -20.12
N ASP A 26 -2.87 11.09 -20.04
CA ASP A 26 -3.91 10.08 -20.23
C ASP A 26 -4.52 9.57 -18.91
N VAL A 27 -4.10 10.13 -17.78
CA VAL A 27 -4.63 9.83 -16.45
C VAL A 27 -5.63 10.90 -16.01
N LYS A 28 -6.83 10.46 -15.61
CA LYS A 28 -7.89 11.36 -15.13
C LYS A 28 -7.92 11.39 -13.61
N VAL A 29 -7.77 12.57 -13.01
CA VAL A 29 -7.98 12.78 -11.56
C VAL A 29 -9.48 12.98 -11.31
N VAL A 30 -10.09 12.12 -10.49
CA VAL A 30 -11.54 12.15 -10.22
C VAL A 30 -11.83 12.05 -8.72
N PRO A 31 -12.94 12.65 -8.24
CA PRO A 31 -13.40 12.42 -6.89
C PRO A 31 -14.04 11.02 -6.79
N THR A 32 -13.90 10.37 -5.64
CA THR A 32 -14.60 9.12 -5.31
C THR A 32 -15.31 9.21 -3.97
N SER A 33 -16.45 8.53 -3.87
CA SER A 33 -17.23 8.44 -2.65
C SER A 33 -16.62 7.39 -1.72
N GLY A 34 -16.28 7.79 -0.49
CA GLY A 34 -15.80 6.88 0.56
C GLY A 34 -14.55 7.40 1.27
N TRP A 35 -14.40 7.04 2.55
CA TRP A 35 -13.18 7.33 3.32
C TRP A 35 -12.06 6.36 2.92
N LEU A 36 -10.83 6.86 2.78
CA LEU A 36 -9.63 6.06 2.45
C LEU A 36 -9.81 5.24 1.16
N SER A 37 -10.43 5.85 0.16
CA SER A 37 -10.69 5.26 -1.15
C SER A 37 -9.74 5.78 -2.23
N ASP A 38 -8.71 6.52 -1.83
CA ASP A 38 -7.68 7.08 -2.70
C ASP A 38 -6.90 5.94 -3.38
N HIS A 39 -6.89 5.89 -4.71
CA HIS A 39 -6.13 4.90 -5.46
C HIS A 39 -5.93 5.31 -6.93
N TYR A 40 -4.80 4.90 -7.51
CA TYR A 40 -4.63 4.84 -8.96
C TYR A 40 -5.07 3.49 -9.54
N ASN A 41 -5.85 3.53 -10.62
CA ASN A 41 -6.27 2.36 -11.38
C ASN A 41 -5.58 2.32 -12.77
N PRO A 42 -4.70 1.34 -13.04
CA PRO A 42 -3.98 1.26 -14.31
C PRO A 42 -4.86 0.80 -15.50
N VAL A 43 -5.99 0.13 -15.25
CA VAL A 43 -6.85 -0.44 -16.30
C VAL A 43 -7.61 0.67 -17.03
N ASN A 44 -8.21 1.59 -16.27
CA ASN A 44 -8.97 2.72 -16.81
C ASN A 44 -8.22 4.06 -16.71
N LYS A 45 -6.95 4.04 -16.29
CA LYS A 45 -6.07 5.20 -16.10
C LYS A 45 -6.76 6.33 -15.31
N THR A 46 -7.33 5.96 -14.17
CA THR A 46 -8.05 6.89 -13.31
C THR A 46 -7.35 6.98 -11.96
N LEU A 47 -7.10 8.21 -11.50
CA LEU A 47 -6.59 8.51 -10.17
C LEU A 47 -7.78 9.01 -9.35
N ALA A 48 -8.34 8.12 -8.53
CA ALA A 48 -9.49 8.41 -7.70
C ALA A 48 -9.01 8.96 -6.34
N LEU A 49 -9.54 10.10 -5.92
CA LEU A 49 -9.26 10.69 -4.61
C LEU A 49 -10.55 10.82 -3.80
N SER A 50 -10.49 10.47 -2.53
CA SER A 50 -11.57 10.72 -1.58
C SER A 50 -11.87 12.21 -1.52
N GLU A 51 -13.13 12.58 -1.27
CA GLU A 51 -13.54 14.00 -1.24
C GLU A 51 -12.70 14.84 -0.26
N SER A 52 -12.28 14.23 0.86
CA SER A 52 -11.40 14.82 1.87
C SER A 52 -9.99 15.11 1.39
N VAL A 53 -9.50 14.40 0.37
CA VAL A 53 -8.18 14.61 -0.24
C VAL A 53 -8.34 15.49 -1.48
N TYR A 54 -9.32 15.19 -2.34
CA TYR A 54 -9.57 15.87 -3.61
C TYR A 54 -9.66 17.40 -3.43
N ARG A 55 -10.43 17.88 -2.45
CA ARG A 55 -10.63 19.33 -2.22
C ARG A 55 -9.73 19.95 -1.17
N SER A 56 -8.93 19.15 -0.46
CA SER A 56 -8.15 19.65 0.68
C SER A 56 -6.82 20.20 0.21
N ASN A 57 -6.46 21.38 0.71
CA ASN A 57 -5.15 22.02 0.47
C ASN A 57 -4.14 21.77 1.60
N SER A 58 -4.35 20.71 2.39
CA SER A 58 -3.40 20.33 3.44
C SER A 58 -2.21 19.57 2.86
N ILE A 59 -1.03 19.72 3.47
CA ILE A 59 0.18 18.97 3.09
C ILE A 59 -0.04 17.46 3.14
N ALA A 60 -0.88 16.98 4.07
CA ALA A 60 -1.23 15.57 4.14
C ALA A 60 -2.05 15.11 2.91
N ALA A 61 -3.06 15.90 2.50
CA ALA A 61 -3.86 15.60 1.32
C ALA A 61 -3.02 15.65 0.03
N ILE A 62 -2.17 16.67 -0.11
CA ILE A 62 -1.21 16.76 -1.22
C ILE A 62 -0.29 15.53 -1.23
N GLY A 63 0.22 15.12 -0.07
CA GLY A 63 1.06 13.92 0.04
C GLY A 63 0.35 12.64 -0.43
N VAL A 64 -0.90 12.42 -0.02
CA VAL A 64 -1.70 11.26 -0.47
C VAL A 64 -1.96 11.34 -1.97
N ALA A 65 -2.39 12.48 -2.48
CA ALA A 65 -2.72 12.62 -3.90
C ALA A 65 -1.49 12.45 -4.81
N THR A 66 -0.34 12.98 -4.40
CA THR A 66 0.93 12.85 -5.13
C THR A 66 1.56 11.46 -4.97
N HIS A 67 1.27 10.75 -3.88
CA HIS A 67 1.58 9.32 -3.76
C HIS A 67 0.82 8.50 -4.82
N GLU A 68 -0.48 8.75 -5.01
CA GLU A 68 -1.26 8.09 -6.07
C GLU A 68 -0.77 8.47 -7.48
N ALA A 69 -0.37 9.72 -7.69
CA ALA A 69 0.30 10.12 -8.93
C ALA A 69 1.65 9.39 -9.12
N GLY A 70 2.33 9.05 -8.02
CA GLY A 70 3.50 8.18 -8.01
C GLY A 70 3.23 6.79 -8.59
N HIS A 71 2.07 6.18 -8.31
CA HIS A 71 1.65 4.93 -8.93
C HIS A 71 1.37 5.08 -10.43
N ALA A 72 0.76 6.19 -10.85
CA ALA A 72 0.58 6.49 -12.27
C ALA A 72 1.92 6.61 -13.01
N ILE A 73 2.92 7.25 -12.39
CA ILE A 73 4.27 7.35 -12.94
C ILE A 73 4.96 5.98 -13.00
N GLN A 74 4.83 5.15 -11.96
CA GLN A 74 5.31 3.77 -11.98
C GLN A 74 4.72 2.98 -13.15
N HIS A 75 3.42 3.14 -13.39
CA HIS A 75 2.73 2.48 -14.49
C HIS A 75 3.24 2.98 -15.84
N ALA A 76 3.35 4.29 -16.04
CA ALA A 76 3.89 4.88 -17.27
C ALA A 76 5.34 4.44 -17.56
N GLN A 77 6.13 4.19 -16.52
CA GLN A 77 7.52 3.74 -16.63
C GLN A 77 7.70 2.21 -16.66
N ASN A 78 6.62 1.44 -16.72
CA ASN A 78 6.66 -0.03 -16.69
C ASN A 78 7.43 -0.59 -15.48
N TYR A 79 7.23 -0.01 -14.30
CA TYR A 79 7.92 -0.45 -13.08
C TYR A 79 7.54 -1.89 -12.72
N ALA A 80 8.46 -2.83 -12.91
CA ALA A 80 8.18 -4.27 -12.83
C ALA A 80 7.48 -4.72 -11.53
N PRO A 81 7.86 -4.25 -10.32
CA PRO A 81 7.17 -4.63 -9.09
C PRO A 81 5.67 -4.27 -9.07
N LEU A 82 5.26 -3.19 -9.75
CA LEU A 82 3.86 -2.83 -9.87
C LEU A 82 3.07 -3.90 -10.64
N TRP A 83 3.63 -4.40 -11.73
CA TRP A 83 3.01 -5.48 -12.52
C TRP A 83 2.90 -6.77 -11.71
N VAL A 84 3.95 -7.14 -10.96
CA VAL A 84 3.90 -8.32 -10.09
C VAL A 84 2.78 -8.16 -9.05
N ARG A 85 2.70 -7.02 -8.36
CA ARG A 85 1.61 -6.70 -7.41
C ARG A 85 0.25 -6.91 -8.06
N SER A 86 0.01 -6.32 -9.23
CA SER A 86 -1.29 -6.40 -9.93
C SER A 86 -1.73 -7.83 -10.24
N THR A 87 -0.80 -8.72 -10.60
CA THR A 87 -1.13 -10.14 -10.88
C THR A 87 -1.49 -10.93 -9.62
N LEU A 88 -0.99 -10.52 -8.45
CA LEU A 88 -1.20 -11.22 -7.18
C LEU A 88 -2.47 -10.79 -6.42
N VAL A 89 -3.04 -9.61 -6.72
CA VAL A 89 -4.21 -9.06 -6.01
C VAL A 89 -5.37 -10.06 -5.83
N PRO A 90 -5.82 -10.80 -6.86
CA PRO A 90 -6.96 -11.72 -6.72
C PRO A 90 -6.69 -12.88 -5.77
N THR A 91 -5.42 -13.28 -5.62
CA THR A 91 -5.03 -14.42 -4.78
C THR A 91 -4.90 -14.03 -3.30
N ALA A 92 -4.53 -12.77 -3.03
CA ALA A 92 -4.32 -12.27 -1.69
C ALA A 92 -5.63 -12.08 -0.89
N SER A 93 -6.71 -11.67 -1.56
CA SER A 93 -8.02 -11.45 -0.92
C SER A 93 -8.67 -12.76 -0.45
N ILE A 94 -8.44 -13.87 -1.15
CA ILE A 94 -8.94 -15.21 -0.80
C ILE A 94 -8.08 -15.85 0.31
N GLY A 95 -6.77 -15.62 0.28
CA GLY A 95 -5.82 -16.26 1.19
C GLY A 95 -5.92 -15.81 2.65
N SER A 96 -6.33 -14.56 2.92
CA SER A 96 -6.27 -13.98 4.28
C SER A 96 -7.31 -14.54 5.25
N GLY A 97 -8.57 -14.65 4.82
CA GLY A 97 -9.64 -15.21 5.65
C GLY A 97 -9.55 -16.74 5.77
N VAL A 98 -9.38 -17.42 4.63
CA VAL A 98 -9.40 -18.89 4.58
C VAL A 98 -8.15 -19.48 5.23
N GLY A 99 -6.96 -18.95 4.93
CA GLY A 99 -5.71 -19.46 5.49
C GLY A 99 -5.68 -19.39 7.02
N TYR A 100 -6.07 -18.25 7.59
CA TYR A 100 -6.16 -18.09 9.04
C TYR A 100 -7.18 -19.05 9.67
N MET A 101 -8.38 -19.16 9.09
CA MET A 101 -9.42 -20.06 9.59
C MET A 101 -8.98 -21.53 9.55
N VAL A 102 -8.36 -21.97 8.44
CA VAL A 102 -7.86 -23.34 8.28
C VAL A 102 -6.72 -23.64 9.26
N MET A 103 -5.80 -22.69 9.49
CA MET A 103 -4.76 -22.84 10.52
C MET A 103 -5.36 -22.96 11.93
N MET A 104 -6.35 -22.11 12.27
CA MET A 104 -7.06 -22.16 13.54
C MET A 104 -7.78 -23.49 13.77
N LEU A 105 -8.57 -23.93 12.80
CA LEU A 105 -9.24 -25.22 12.87
C LEU A 105 -8.22 -26.37 12.95
N GLY A 106 -7.08 -26.24 12.27
CA GLY A 106 -5.99 -27.22 12.34
C GLY A 106 -5.47 -27.39 13.76
N LEU A 107 -5.30 -26.30 14.52
CA LEU A 107 -4.94 -26.37 15.93
C LEU A 107 -6.06 -26.97 16.79
N VAL A 108 -7.31 -26.58 16.56
CA VAL A 108 -8.48 -27.08 17.31
C VAL A 108 -8.66 -28.59 17.16
N PHE A 109 -8.50 -29.11 15.95
CA PHE A 109 -8.58 -30.54 15.65
C PHE A 109 -7.25 -31.29 15.80
N ALA A 110 -6.20 -30.63 16.31
CA ALA A 110 -4.85 -31.17 16.42
C ALA A 110 -4.31 -31.81 15.10
N SER A 111 -4.71 -31.24 13.96
CA SER A 111 -4.33 -31.70 12.62
C SER A 111 -3.21 -30.85 12.05
N THR A 112 -1.97 -31.34 12.14
CA THR A 112 -0.78 -30.68 11.58
C THR A 112 -0.90 -30.47 10.07
N ASN A 113 -1.48 -31.42 9.34
CA ASN A 113 -1.69 -31.30 7.89
C ASN A 113 -2.61 -30.12 7.55
N MET A 114 -3.64 -29.88 8.38
CA MET A 114 -4.55 -28.79 8.18
C MET A 114 -3.91 -27.45 8.52
N VAL A 115 -3.09 -27.39 9.58
CA VAL A 115 -2.27 -26.21 9.87
C VAL A 115 -1.33 -25.91 8.70
N LEU A 116 -0.67 -26.92 8.12
CA LEU A 116 0.23 -26.74 6.99
C LEU A 116 -0.50 -26.26 5.73
N ALA A 117 -1.68 -26.81 5.44
CA ALA A 117 -2.52 -26.34 4.33
C ALA A 117 -2.93 -24.87 4.52
N GLY A 118 -3.36 -24.50 5.74
CA GLY A 118 -3.69 -23.12 6.08
C GLY A 118 -2.48 -22.19 6.01
N ALA A 119 -1.31 -22.65 6.44
CA ALA A 119 -0.05 -21.91 6.39
C ALA A 119 0.40 -21.61 4.96
N ILE A 120 0.26 -22.57 4.03
CA ILE A 120 0.51 -22.35 2.60
C ILE A 120 -0.41 -21.25 2.07
N LEU A 121 -1.71 -21.33 2.32
CA LEU A 121 -2.67 -20.30 1.90
C LEU A 121 -2.35 -18.94 2.52
N PHE A 122 -2.01 -18.89 3.81
CA PHE A 122 -1.71 -17.66 4.53
C PHE A 122 -0.36 -17.05 4.10
N SER A 123 0.61 -17.88 3.72
CA SER A 123 1.90 -17.41 3.18
C SER A 123 1.76 -16.67 1.85
N ALA A 124 0.71 -16.94 1.06
CA ALA A 124 0.41 -16.16 -0.13
C ALA A 124 0.07 -14.69 0.20
N VAL A 125 -0.58 -14.45 1.36
CA VAL A 125 -0.87 -13.10 1.86
C VAL A 125 0.40 -12.38 2.25
N LEU A 126 1.28 -13.07 2.99
CA LEU A 126 2.59 -12.53 3.37
C LEU A 126 3.44 -12.21 2.14
N LEU A 127 3.47 -13.11 1.14
CA LEU A 127 4.15 -12.87 -0.12
C LEU A 127 3.60 -11.63 -0.84
N PHE A 128 2.27 -11.51 -0.92
CA PHE A 128 1.63 -10.32 -1.50
C PHE A 128 2.03 -9.03 -0.78
N GLN A 129 2.05 -9.03 0.55
CA GLN A 129 2.49 -7.88 1.35
C GLN A 129 3.96 -7.54 1.06
N ILE A 130 4.85 -8.53 1.04
CA ILE A 130 6.28 -8.34 0.75
C ILE A 130 6.49 -7.76 -0.65
N VAL A 131 5.78 -8.26 -1.67
CA VAL A 131 5.87 -7.76 -3.04
C VAL A 131 5.29 -6.35 -3.17
N THR A 132 4.25 -6.03 -2.39
CA THR A 132 3.60 -4.72 -2.41
C THR A 132 4.49 -3.64 -1.78
N LEU A 133 5.26 -3.96 -0.74
CA LEU A 133 6.11 -2.99 -0.03
C LEU A 133 7.04 -2.17 -0.94
N PRO A 134 7.85 -2.76 -1.85
CA PRO A 134 8.67 -2.00 -2.80
C PRO A 134 7.88 -1.02 -3.65
N VAL A 135 6.65 -1.38 -4.07
CA VAL A 135 5.78 -0.53 -4.89
C VAL A 135 5.37 0.72 -4.10
N GLU A 136 4.89 0.53 -2.87
CA GLU A 136 4.44 1.62 -1.97
C GLU A 136 5.59 2.56 -1.57
N PHE A 137 6.76 1.99 -1.26
CA PHE A 137 7.96 2.78 -0.92
C PHE A 137 8.45 3.57 -2.11
N ASN A 138 8.46 2.98 -3.31
CA ASN A 138 8.91 3.66 -4.51
C ASN A 138 7.94 4.78 -4.93
N ALA A 139 6.62 4.57 -4.82
CA ALA A 139 5.61 5.61 -5.08
C ALA A 139 5.78 6.78 -4.11
N SER A 140 5.92 6.47 -2.81
CA SER A 140 6.18 7.49 -1.77
C SER A 140 7.50 8.24 -2.00
N SER A 141 8.57 7.55 -2.40
CA SER A 141 9.86 8.20 -2.68
C SER A 141 9.76 9.14 -3.88
N ARG A 142 9.04 8.74 -4.94
CA ARG A 142 8.80 9.59 -6.12
C ARG A 142 7.99 10.82 -5.73
N ALA A 143 6.90 10.65 -5.01
CA ALA A 143 6.10 11.76 -4.49
C ALA A 143 6.98 12.76 -3.73
N LYS A 144 7.77 12.30 -2.75
CA LYS A 144 8.66 13.15 -1.93
C LYS A 144 9.70 13.94 -2.72
N VAL A 145 10.21 13.39 -3.82
CA VAL A 145 11.22 14.06 -4.66
C VAL A 145 10.54 15.01 -5.64
N LEU A 146 9.58 14.51 -6.41
CA LEU A 146 8.99 15.22 -7.54
C LEU A 146 8.14 16.41 -7.12
N VAL A 147 7.47 16.36 -5.95
CA VAL A 147 6.69 17.52 -5.49
C VAL A 147 7.54 18.74 -5.17
N VAL A 148 8.81 18.55 -4.80
CA VAL A 148 9.75 19.66 -4.58
C VAL A 148 10.41 20.06 -5.89
N GLU A 149 10.80 19.09 -6.71
CA GLU A 149 11.43 19.33 -8.03
C GLU A 149 10.51 20.10 -8.97
N TYR A 150 9.21 19.78 -8.97
CA TYR A 150 8.18 20.47 -9.76
C TYR A 150 7.61 21.71 -9.06
N GLY A 151 8.12 22.06 -7.87
CA GLY A 151 7.69 23.25 -7.13
C GLY A 151 6.25 23.20 -6.61
N ILE A 152 5.63 22.02 -6.52
CA ILE A 152 4.28 21.79 -5.98
C ILE A 152 4.23 22.16 -4.49
N ILE A 153 5.27 21.81 -3.74
CA ILE A 153 5.48 22.26 -2.37
C ILE A 153 6.91 22.78 -2.17
N SER A 154 7.10 23.62 -1.16
CA SER A 154 8.42 24.09 -0.74
C SER A 154 9.21 23.00 0.01
N ALA A 155 10.54 23.19 0.08
CA ALA A 155 11.41 22.30 0.85
C ALA A 155 11.06 22.26 2.35
N GLN A 156 10.52 23.36 2.90
CA GLN A 156 10.07 23.45 4.28
C GLN A 156 8.81 22.63 4.53
N GLU A 157 7.89 22.58 3.56
CA GLU A 157 6.65 21.80 3.65
C GLU A 157 6.90 20.29 3.50
N ARG A 158 7.96 19.92 2.78
CA ARG A 158 8.36 18.52 2.57
C ARG A 158 8.48 17.74 3.87
N GLU A 159 9.04 18.33 4.94
CA GLU A 159 9.20 17.64 6.22
C GLU A 159 7.85 17.19 6.82
N GLY A 160 6.81 18.00 6.65
CA GLY A 160 5.46 17.65 7.08
C GLY A 160 4.87 16.51 6.25
N MET A 161 5.13 16.50 4.95
CA MET A 161 4.69 15.45 4.03
C MET A 161 5.42 14.13 4.27
N ASP A 162 6.73 14.18 4.47
CA ASP A 162 7.58 13.03 4.73
C ASP A 162 7.12 12.28 5.97
N ARG A 163 6.75 12.99 7.04
CA ARG A 163 6.18 12.37 8.25
C ARG A 163 4.88 11.62 7.97
N VAL A 164 3.99 12.18 7.17
CA VAL A 164 2.70 11.54 6.82
C VAL A 164 2.93 10.29 5.96
N LEU A 165 3.74 10.41 4.91
CA LEU A 165 4.01 9.29 4.01
C LEU A 165 4.82 8.18 4.68
N ASN A 166 5.76 8.52 5.55
CA ASN A 166 6.50 7.52 6.33
C ASN A 166 5.60 6.81 7.33
N ALA A 167 4.70 7.53 8.01
CA ALA A 167 3.73 6.92 8.92
C ALA A 167 2.79 5.96 8.18
N ALA A 168 2.31 6.33 6.99
CA ALA A 168 1.52 5.45 6.14
C ALA A 168 2.33 4.21 5.70
N ALA A 169 3.58 4.38 5.28
CA ALA A 169 4.42 3.25 4.88
C ALA A 169 4.68 2.26 6.03
N LEU A 170 4.81 2.76 7.27
CA LEU A 170 4.98 1.92 8.46
C LEU A 170 3.77 1.02 8.74
N THR A 171 2.55 1.39 8.34
CA THR A 171 1.37 0.52 8.54
C THR A 171 1.44 -0.72 7.65
N TYR A 172 1.96 -0.60 6.43
CA TYR A 172 2.21 -1.75 5.56
C TYR A 172 3.29 -2.67 6.14
N VAL A 173 4.36 -2.11 6.68
CA VAL A 173 5.42 -2.88 7.35
C VAL A 173 4.86 -3.61 8.58
N ALA A 174 4.09 -2.92 9.41
CA ALA A 174 3.46 -3.51 10.58
C ALA A 174 2.51 -4.65 10.20
N ALA A 175 1.74 -4.51 9.12
CA ALA A 175 0.86 -5.57 8.62
C ALA A 175 1.66 -6.80 8.14
N ALA A 176 2.77 -6.60 7.42
CA ALA A 176 3.66 -7.67 6.98
C ALA A 176 4.30 -8.42 8.16
N VAL A 177 4.83 -7.67 9.13
CA VAL A 177 5.41 -8.24 10.36
C VAL A 177 4.36 -9.00 11.17
N SER A 178 3.16 -8.44 11.35
CA SER A 178 2.08 -9.09 12.10
C SER A 178 1.65 -10.40 11.42
N THR A 179 1.58 -10.41 10.09
CA THR A 179 1.25 -11.60 9.31
C THR A 179 2.34 -12.67 9.44
N LEU A 180 3.62 -12.28 9.35
CA LEU A 180 4.75 -13.17 9.57
C LEU A 180 4.74 -13.77 10.99
N LEU A 181 4.57 -12.94 12.02
CA LEU A 181 4.53 -13.40 13.42
C LEU A 181 3.36 -14.35 13.66
N THR A 182 2.20 -14.09 13.06
CA THR A 182 1.04 -14.97 13.11
C THR A 182 1.37 -16.33 12.49
N LEU A 183 1.95 -16.34 11.28
CA LEU A 183 2.36 -17.57 10.61
C LEU A 183 3.33 -18.39 11.47
N LEU A 184 4.37 -17.74 12.01
CA LEU A 184 5.35 -18.37 12.89
C LEU A 184 4.71 -18.93 14.17
N TYR A 185 3.77 -18.21 14.76
CA TYR A 185 3.02 -18.66 15.93
C TYR A 185 2.28 -19.98 15.67
N PHE A 186 1.52 -20.08 14.58
CA PHE A 186 0.79 -21.31 14.23
C PHE A 186 1.72 -22.49 13.92
N LEU A 187 2.82 -22.23 13.21
CA LEU A 187 3.82 -23.25 12.89
C LEU A 187 4.59 -23.75 14.12
N MET A 188 4.91 -22.86 15.06
CA MET A 188 5.46 -23.27 16.36
C MET A 188 4.44 -24.07 17.17
N ARG A 189 3.19 -23.59 17.26
CA ARG A 189 2.15 -24.21 18.10
C ARG A 189 1.73 -25.59 17.60
N SER A 190 1.80 -25.83 16.30
CA SER A 190 1.53 -27.14 15.68
C SER A 190 2.68 -28.14 15.82
N GLY A 191 3.82 -27.75 16.40
CA GLY A 191 5.01 -28.60 16.54
C GLY A 191 5.85 -28.74 15.27
N LEU A 192 5.58 -27.93 14.23
CA LEU A 192 6.32 -27.96 12.96
C LEU A 192 7.67 -27.25 13.04
N LEU A 193 7.81 -26.23 13.89
CA LEU A 193 9.07 -25.47 14.09
C LEU A 193 9.78 -25.77 15.42
N GLY A 194 9.08 -26.36 16.38
CA GLY A 194 9.63 -26.78 17.67
C GLY A 194 9.85 -28.29 17.65
N GLY A 195 11.10 -28.72 17.49
CA GLY A 195 11.51 -30.12 17.50
C GLY A 195 10.78 -30.93 18.57
N GLY A 196 10.25 -32.08 18.15
CA GLY A 196 9.29 -32.86 18.93
C GLY A 196 9.69 -33.08 20.38
N ARG A 197 8.79 -32.72 21.29
CA ARG A 197 8.67 -33.44 22.56
C ARG A 197 7.62 -34.51 22.37
N ARG A 198 8.06 -35.61 21.76
CA ARG A 198 7.64 -36.93 22.23
C ARG A 198 8.46 -37.14 23.49
N ASP A 199 7.79 -37.13 24.63
CA ASP A 199 8.06 -37.89 25.86
C ASP A 199 7.03 -37.45 26.91
#